data_AF-A0A933AUU8-F1
#
_entry.id   AF-A0A933AUU8-F1
#
_cell.length_a   1.000
_cell.length_b   1.000
_cell.length_c   1.000
_cell.angle_alpha   90.00
_cell.angle_beta   90.00
_cell.angle_gamma   90.00
#
_symmetry.space_group_name_H-M   'P 1'
#
loop_
_entity.id
_entity.type
_entity.pdbx_description
1 polymer ?
#
loop_
_entity_poly.entity_id
_entity_poly.type
_entity_poly.pdbx_seq_one_letter_code
_entity_poly.pdbx_strand_id
1 'polypeptide(L)'
;MGKVTQGQAVSETEISINPLSGQLVVRGANPALLTTLAAHLGGGVDLDCGECPPPVTHQGEIAASETPGLVHVAGFVHQSMVDGPGLRSVVFMQGCHLQCSTDCRNSYAHDFLKGALMTVEAVLVELLRPDLPRDGVTISGGEPLAQAEACAEVLSRLKAAGSHVVVYTGYTCEHLAHSMDSSVKRVLGLADMLVDGPYVAALSGKGIAYRGSSNQRVIDLRATRTVGELRLLHVD
;
A
#
# COMPACT_ATOMS: atom_id res chain seq x y z
N MET A 1 21.32 1.27 -11.98
CA MET A 1 22.12 1.72 -13.14
C MET A 1 21.20 2.42 -14.14
N GLY A 2 21.12 3.76 -14.10
CA GLY A 2 20.35 4.52 -15.09
C GLY A 2 21.14 4.65 -16.38
N LYS A 3 20.70 3.99 -17.46
CA LYS A 3 21.31 4.11 -18.78
C LYS A 3 20.76 5.35 -19.48
N VAL A 4 21.63 6.34 -19.73
CA VAL A 4 21.37 7.39 -20.71
C VAL A 4 21.45 6.74 -22.10
N THR A 5 20.35 6.77 -22.84
CA THR A 5 20.28 6.23 -24.22
C THR A 5 20.02 7.39 -25.17
N GLN A 6 20.88 7.52 -26.20
CA GLN A 6 20.68 8.52 -27.24
C GLN A 6 19.48 8.14 -28.11
N GLY A 7 18.45 8.98 -28.09
CA GLY A 7 17.37 8.97 -29.07
C GLY A 7 17.78 9.70 -30.35
N GLN A 8 17.10 9.38 -31.46
CA GLN A 8 17.28 10.03 -32.78
C GLN A 8 17.24 11.56 -32.69
N ALA A 9 17.95 12.22 -33.62
CA ALA A 9 18.04 13.67 -33.69
C ALA A 9 16.66 14.31 -33.92
N VAL A 10 16.23 15.13 -32.96
CA VAL A 10 14.99 15.92 -32.98
C VAL A 10 15.37 17.41 -33.00
N SER A 11 14.54 18.25 -33.65
CA SER A 11 14.80 19.69 -33.85
C SER A 11 14.69 20.54 -32.57
N GLU A 12 14.14 19.98 -31.50
CA GLU A 12 13.94 20.64 -30.21
C GLU A 12 14.47 19.73 -29.07
N THR A 13 14.95 20.35 -28.00
CA THR A 13 15.39 19.61 -26.80
C THR A 13 14.16 19.21 -26.00
N GLU A 14 13.95 17.91 -25.85
CA GLU A 14 12.86 17.35 -25.05
C GLU A 14 13.44 16.82 -23.73
N ILE A 15 12.79 17.17 -22.61
CA ILE A 15 13.17 16.74 -21.26
C ILE A 15 11.94 16.09 -20.61
N SER A 16 12.06 14.82 -20.26
CA SER A 16 11.01 14.06 -19.56
C SER A 16 11.57 13.43 -18.28
N ILE A 17 10.80 13.48 -17.19
CA ILE A 17 11.13 12.82 -15.91
C ILE A 17 10.09 11.74 -15.64
N ASN A 18 10.54 10.51 -15.40
CA ASN A 18 9.67 9.47 -14.85
C ASN A 18 9.45 9.76 -13.36
N PRO A 19 8.22 10.06 -12.91
CA PRO A 19 7.95 10.44 -11.53
C PRO A 19 8.10 9.29 -10.52
N LEU A 20 8.05 8.03 -10.98
CA LEU A 20 8.18 6.85 -10.13
C LEU A 20 9.64 6.41 -9.97
N SER A 21 10.42 6.46 -11.04
CA SER A 21 11.82 6.02 -11.02
C SER A 21 12.84 7.15 -10.86
N GLY A 22 12.40 8.41 -10.96
CA GLY A 22 13.28 9.58 -11.03
C GLY A 22 14.13 9.64 -12.30
N GLN A 23 13.86 8.78 -13.29
CA GLN A 23 14.66 8.73 -14.50
C GLN A 23 14.43 9.99 -15.36
N LEU A 24 15.48 10.79 -15.51
CA LEU A 24 15.53 11.92 -16.44
C LEU A 24 15.98 11.43 -17.83
N VAL A 25 15.17 11.67 -18.85
CA VAL A 25 15.51 11.44 -20.26
C VAL A 25 15.55 12.78 -20.97
N VAL A 26 16.69 13.07 -21.61
CA VAL A 26 16.91 14.28 -22.41
C VAL A 26 17.20 13.86 -23.84
N ARG A 27 16.41 14.35 -24.81
CA ARG A 27 16.55 14.09 -26.25
C ARG A 27 16.83 15.39 -26.98
N GLY A 28 17.57 15.34 -28.09
CA GLY A 28 17.87 16.54 -28.90
C GLY A 28 18.86 17.54 -28.30
N ALA A 29 19.46 17.26 -27.14
CA ALA A 29 20.46 18.13 -26.53
C ALA A 29 21.88 17.91 -27.10
N ASN A 30 22.66 18.99 -27.18
CA ASN A 30 24.08 18.92 -27.53
C ASN A 30 24.86 18.06 -26.50
N PRO A 31 25.78 17.17 -26.95
CA PRO A 31 26.63 16.36 -26.07
C PRO A 31 27.30 17.11 -24.92
N ALA A 32 27.78 18.36 -25.13
CA ALA A 32 28.41 19.16 -24.07
C ALA A 32 27.42 19.49 -22.94
N LEU A 33 26.18 19.82 -23.29
CA LEU A 33 25.11 20.10 -22.33
C LEU A 33 24.73 18.85 -21.53
N LEU A 34 24.69 17.68 -22.18
CA LEU A 34 24.46 16.39 -21.51
C LEU A 34 25.56 16.05 -20.51
N THR A 35 26.83 16.32 -20.85
CA THR A 35 27.96 16.12 -19.93
C THR A 35 27.88 17.06 -18.73
N THR A 36 27.56 18.34 -18.94
CA THR A 36 27.38 19.31 -17.84
C THR A 36 26.20 18.96 -16.94
N LEU A 37 25.07 18.55 -17.51
CA LEU A 37 23.90 18.10 -16.77
C LEU A 37 24.21 16.85 -15.93
N ALA A 38 24.87 15.85 -16.52
CA ALA A 38 25.27 14.65 -15.78
C ALA A 38 26.23 14.98 -14.62
N ALA A 39 27.14 15.94 -14.81
CA ALA A 39 28.05 16.38 -13.75
C ALA A 39 27.34 17.18 -12.64
N HIS A 40 26.34 18.02 -12.99
CA HIS A 40 25.58 18.81 -12.01
C HIS A 40 24.58 17.97 -11.21
N LEU A 41 23.89 17.04 -11.88
CA LEU A 41 22.92 16.16 -11.24
C LEU A 41 23.59 15.04 -10.44
N GLY A 42 24.85 14.71 -10.77
CA GLY A 42 25.59 13.64 -10.13
C GLY A 42 25.02 12.26 -10.46
N GLY A 43 25.42 11.26 -9.67
CA GLY A 43 24.82 9.93 -9.74
C GLY A 43 23.47 9.91 -9.02
N GLY A 44 22.47 9.26 -9.61
CA GLY A 44 21.21 9.00 -8.91
C GLY A 44 21.49 8.15 -7.67
N VAL A 45 21.06 8.64 -6.51
CA VAL A 45 21.08 7.88 -5.26
C VAL A 45 19.78 7.07 -5.21
N ASP A 46 19.89 5.76 -5.07
CA ASP A 46 18.75 4.92 -4.73
C ASP A 46 18.34 5.31 -3.30
N LEU A 47 17.22 6.03 -3.17
CA LEU A 47 16.72 6.48 -1.87
C LEU A 47 16.12 5.34 -1.04
N ASP A 48 16.08 4.13 -1.60
CA ASP A 48 15.42 2.95 -1.03
C ASP A 48 13.98 3.24 -0.57
N CYS A 49 13.31 4.13 -1.31
CA CYS A 49 11.94 4.56 -1.03
C CYS A 49 10.91 3.42 -1.18
N GLY A 50 11.34 2.20 -1.54
CA GLY A 50 10.57 0.97 -1.57
C GLY A 50 10.42 0.27 -0.21
N GLU A 51 11.18 0.70 0.80
CA GLU A 51 11.08 0.18 2.17
C GLU A 51 10.30 1.17 3.04
N CYS A 52 9.06 0.78 3.37
CA CYS A 52 8.26 1.52 4.33
C CYS A 52 8.90 1.32 5.72
N PRO A 53 9.22 2.39 6.48
CA PRO A 53 9.73 2.22 7.83
C PRO A 53 8.73 1.42 8.68
N PRO A 54 9.20 0.68 9.70
CA PRO A 54 8.30 -0.04 10.57
C PRO A 54 7.27 0.94 11.18
N PRO A 55 5.99 0.54 11.28
CA PRO A 55 4.96 1.43 11.78
C PRO A 55 5.28 1.92 13.18
N VAL A 56 4.95 3.18 13.44
CA VAL A 56 5.10 3.76 14.77
C VAL A 56 4.09 3.07 15.68
N THR A 57 4.59 2.39 16.70
CA THR A 57 3.76 1.67 17.66
C THR A 57 3.13 2.69 18.61
N HIS A 58 1.81 2.79 18.65
CA HIS A 58 1.15 3.59 19.67
C HIS A 58 1.25 2.89 21.03
N GLN A 59 2.00 3.49 21.96
CA GLN A 59 1.95 3.13 23.38
C GLN A 59 0.84 3.96 24.04
N GLY A 60 -0.40 3.50 23.88
CA GLY A 60 -1.56 4.09 24.55
C GLY A 60 -2.35 3.00 25.25
N GLU A 61 -2.47 3.08 26.57
CA GLU A 61 -3.52 2.37 27.29
C GLU A 61 -4.86 2.99 26.90
N ILE A 62 -5.80 2.16 26.46
CA ILE A 62 -7.15 2.61 26.16
C ILE A 62 -7.97 2.58 27.43
N ALA A 63 -8.50 3.75 27.79
CA ALA A 63 -9.60 3.85 28.73
C ALA A 63 -10.76 2.98 28.21
N ALA A 64 -11.11 1.94 28.96
CA ALA A 64 -12.22 1.05 28.66
C ALA A 64 -13.48 1.88 28.39
N SER A 65 -13.87 1.95 27.13
CA SER A 65 -15.10 2.57 26.66
C SER A 65 -15.95 1.45 26.07
N GLU A 66 -17.21 1.37 26.48
CA GLU A 66 -18.23 0.43 26.01
C GLU A 66 -18.67 0.72 24.55
N THR A 67 -17.72 1.08 23.68
CA THR A 67 -17.98 1.34 22.26
C THR A 67 -17.81 0.06 21.46
N PRO A 68 -18.78 -0.33 20.61
CA PRO A 68 -18.62 -1.48 19.72
C PRO A 68 -17.44 -1.32 18.76
N GLY A 69 -16.74 -2.41 18.48
CA GLY A 69 -15.67 -2.48 17.48
C GLY A 69 -14.29 -2.17 18.04
N LEU A 70 -13.65 -3.18 18.64
CA LEU A 70 -12.23 -3.13 18.97
C LEU A 70 -11.41 -3.72 17.82
N VAL A 71 -10.23 -3.15 17.61
CA VAL A 71 -9.29 -3.48 16.54
C VAL A 71 -7.90 -3.63 17.15
N HIS A 72 -7.25 -4.77 16.97
CA HIS A 72 -5.83 -4.90 17.28
C HIS A 72 -5.00 -4.35 16.13
N VAL A 73 -4.15 -3.36 16.40
CA VAL A 73 -3.27 -2.72 15.42
C VAL A 73 -1.80 -2.84 15.83
N ALA A 74 -0.94 -3.10 14.85
CA ALA A 74 0.51 -3.08 15.02
C ALA A 74 1.07 -1.64 14.97
N GLY A 75 0.38 -0.73 14.27
CA GLY A 75 0.70 0.69 14.24
C GLY A 75 0.27 1.37 12.94
N PHE A 76 0.74 2.59 12.74
CA PHE A 76 0.37 3.45 11.61
C PHE A 76 1.59 3.97 10.87
N VAL A 77 1.42 4.24 9.59
CA VAL A 77 2.36 5.02 8.75
C VAL A 77 1.57 6.04 7.96
N HIS A 78 2.04 7.27 7.90
CA HIS A 78 1.40 8.33 7.12
C HIS A 78 2.28 8.76 5.95
N GLN A 79 1.63 9.33 4.92
CA GLN A 79 2.30 9.82 3.71
C GLN A 79 3.10 8.73 2.97
N SER A 80 2.69 7.46 3.09
CA SER A 80 3.30 6.37 2.33
C SER A 80 2.97 6.50 0.85
N MET A 81 3.97 6.31 -0.01
CA MET A 81 3.82 6.25 -1.47
C MET A 81 3.90 4.82 -2.02
N VAL A 82 4.15 3.82 -1.15
CA VAL A 82 4.40 2.43 -1.55
C VAL A 82 3.30 1.46 -1.13
N ASP A 83 2.34 1.91 -0.32
CA ASP A 83 1.21 1.11 0.16
C ASP A 83 -0.09 1.38 -0.63
N GLY A 84 0.02 1.94 -1.84
CA GLY A 84 -1.10 2.21 -2.74
C GLY A 84 -0.93 3.51 -3.53
N PRO A 85 -1.91 3.86 -4.39
CA PRO A 85 -1.85 5.05 -5.22
C PRO A 85 -1.97 6.35 -4.42
N GLY A 86 -1.12 7.31 -4.75
CA GLY A 86 -1.04 8.61 -4.05
C GLY A 86 -0.41 8.49 -2.66
N LEU A 87 -0.61 9.52 -1.84
CA LEU A 87 -0.20 9.51 -0.43
C LEU A 87 -1.21 8.73 0.41
N ARG A 88 -0.73 7.72 1.14
CA ARG A 88 -1.57 6.85 1.99
C ARG A 88 -1.35 7.14 3.46
N SER A 89 -2.44 7.23 4.22
CA SER A 89 -2.43 6.86 5.64
C SER A 89 -2.67 5.36 5.74
N VAL A 90 -1.76 4.64 6.38
CA VAL A 90 -1.75 3.17 6.46
C VAL A 90 -1.95 2.76 7.90
N VAL A 91 -2.88 1.85 8.15
CA VAL A 91 -2.95 1.10 9.41
C VAL A 91 -2.49 -0.33 9.15
N PHE A 92 -1.60 -0.82 10.01
CA PHE A 92 -1.18 -2.21 10.04
C PHE A 92 -1.99 -2.92 11.12
N MET A 93 -2.88 -3.81 10.73
CA MET A 93 -3.62 -4.65 11.67
C MET A 93 -2.68 -5.70 12.29
N GLN A 94 -2.95 -6.11 13.52
CA GLN A 94 -2.17 -7.11 14.22
C GLN A 94 -2.81 -8.50 14.11
N GLY A 95 -1.97 -9.54 14.07
CA GLY A 95 -2.38 -10.93 13.99
C GLY A 95 -2.37 -11.44 12.55
N CYS A 96 -1.63 -12.51 12.28
CA CYS A 96 -1.62 -13.19 10.98
C CYS A 96 -1.47 -14.69 11.15
N HIS A 97 -2.43 -15.46 10.66
CA HIS A 97 -2.36 -16.93 10.68
C HIS A 97 -1.48 -17.49 9.55
N LEU A 98 -1.25 -16.72 8.48
CA LEU A 98 -0.56 -17.20 7.29
C LEU A 98 0.96 -17.33 7.49
N GLN A 99 1.56 -16.40 8.25
CA GLN A 99 2.98 -16.40 8.63
C GLN A 99 3.92 -16.81 7.49
N CYS A 100 3.70 -16.22 6.29
CA CYS A 100 4.19 -16.74 5.00
C CYS A 100 5.70 -17.02 4.96
N SER A 101 6.51 -16.22 5.66
CA SER A 101 7.95 -16.40 5.85
C SER A 101 8.42 -15.54 7.03
N THR A 102 9.60 -15.86 7.59
CA THR A 102 10.34 -14.96 8.48
C THR A 102 10.72 -13.65 7.79
N ASP A 103 10.90 -13.69 6.47
CA ASP A 103 11.25 -12.51 5.64
C ASP A 103 10.01 -11.71 5.20
N CYS A 104 8.83 -12.02 5.76
CA CYS A 104 7.65 -11.21 5.57
C CYS A 104 7.90 -9.81 6.13
N ARG A 105 7.66 -8.77 5.32
CA ARG A 105 7.84 -7.37 5.74
C ARG A 105 7.02 -7.00 6.98
N ASN A 106 5.88 -7.69 7.17
CA ASN A 106 4.97 -7.48 8.31
C ASN A 106 5.10 -8.58 9.38
N SER A 107 6.26 -9.25 9.49
CA SER A 107 6.46 -10.34 10.46
C SER A 107 6.28 -9.91 11.93
N TYR A 108 6.54 -8.64 12.25
CA TYR A 108 6.25 -8.04 13.56
C TYR A 108 4.74 -8.07 13.91
N ALA A 109 3.87 -8.12 12.90
CA ALA A 109 2.43 -8.14 13.05
C ALA A 109 1.83 -9.57 13.11
N HIS A 110 2.63 -10.64 13.12
CA HIS A 110 2.11 -12.01 13.11
C HIS A 110 1.44 -12.44 14.44
N ASP A 111 1.98 -11.99 15.57
CA ASP A 111 1.56 -12.43 16.91
C ASP A 111 0.26 -11.75 17.34
N PHE A 112 -0.81 -12.53 17.58
CA PHE A 112 -2.11 -12.00 17.99
C PHE A 112 -2.11 -11.34 19.36
N LEU A 113 -1.11 -11.60 20.20
CA LEU A 113 -1.03 -11.08 21.58
C LEU A 113 -0.27 -9.75 21.68
N LYS A 114 0.30 -9.26 20.58
CA LYS A 114 1.02 -7.98 20.52
C LYS A 114 0.11 -6.84 20.02
N GLY A 115 0.73 -5.71 19.70
CA GLY A 115 0.05 -4.53 19.18
C GLY A 115 -0.72 -3.75 20.24
N ALA A 116 -1.47 -2.76 19.79
CA ALA A 116 -2.37 -1.96 20.60
C ALA A 116 -3.82 -2.33 20.28
N LEU A 117 -4.65 -2.46 21.31
CA LEU A 117 -6.09 -2.63 21.16
C LEU A 117 -6.73 -1.26 21.05
N MET A 118 -7.35 -0.93 19.91
CA MET A 118 -7.93 0.36 19.59
C MET A 118 -9.42 0.29 19.32
N THR A 119 -10.19 1.33 19.64
CA THR A 119 -11.55 1.46 19.11
C THR A 119 -11.50 1.83 17.63
N VAL A 120 -12.53 1.45 16.86
CA VAL A 120 -12.65 1.90 15.45
C VAL A 120 -12.56 3.43 15.35
N GLU A 121 -13.17 4.16 16.29
CA GLU A 121 -13.12 5.62 16.30
C GLU A 121 -11.69 6.15 16.46
N ALA A 122 -10.91 5.58 17.39
CA ALA A 122 -9.52 5.99 17.58
C ALA A 122 -8.66 5.71 16.33
N VAL A 123 -8.90 4.57 15.65
CA VAL A 123 -8.25 4.24 14.38
C VAL A 123 -8.60 5.28 13.30
N LEU A 124 -9.86 5.72 13.21
CA LEU A 124 -10.29 6.73 12.25
C LEU A 124 -9.68 8.10 12.54
N VAL A 125 -9.64 8.51 13.81
CA VAL A 125 -9.02 9.77 14.23
C VAL A 125 -7.56 9.82 13.78
N GLU A 126 -6.80 8.73 13.97
CA GLU A 126 -5.40 8.67 13.53
C GLU A 126 -5.27 8.67 11.99
N LEU A 127 -6.05 7.83 11.30
CA LEU A 127 -5.99 7.72 9.83
C LEU A 127 -6.42 9.00 9.12
N LEU A 128 -7.33 9.76 9.73
CA LEU A 128 -7.95 10.95 9.14
C LEU A 128 -7.45 12.28 9.73
N ARG A 129 -6.30 12.27 10.40
CA ARG A 129 -5.65 13.48 10.95
C ARG A 129 -5.64 14.66 9.97
N PRO A 130 -6.18 15.83 10.35
CA PRO A 130 -6.36 16.95 9.42
C PRO A 130 -5.03 17.62 9.02
N ASP A 131 -3.98 17.46 9.83
CA ASP A 131 -2.63 17.99 9.61
C ASP A 131 -1.79 17.15 8.65
N LEU A 132 -2.25 15.95 8.27
CA LEU A 132 -1.52 15.01 7.42
C LEU A 132 -2.20 14.83 6.05
N PRO A 133 -1.62 15.39 4.97
CA PRO A 133 -2.11 15.20 3.61
C PRO A 133 -2.15 13.72 3.21
N ARG A 134 -3.23 13.32 2.53
CA ARG A 134 -3.45 11.95 2.02
C ARG A 134 -4.45 11.96 0.87
N ASP A 135 -4.26 11.06 -0.07
CA ASP A 135 -5.20 10.78 -1.17
C ASP A 135 -6.13 9.60 -0.84
N GLY A 136 -5.77 8.81 0.17
CA GLY A 136 -6.64 7.78 0.73
C GLY A 136 -5.99 6.97 1.84
N VAL A 137 -6.65 5.87 2.19
CA VAL A 137 -6.27 5.03 3.33
C VAL A 137 -5.99 3.59 2.92
N THR A 138 -4.93 3.00 3.45
CA THR A 138 -4.59 1.58 3.23
C THR A 138 -4.76 0.80 4.52
N ILE A 139 -5.45 -0.34 4.44
CA ILE A 139 -5.49 -1.34 5.50
C ILE A 139 -4.53 -2.47 5.11
N SER A 140 -3.47 -2.62 5.88
CA SER A 140 -2.42 -3.63 5.70
C SER A 140 -2.13 -4.31 7.03
N GLY A 141 -0.96 -4.94 7.16
CA GLY A 141 -0.47 -5.52 8.39
C GLY A 141 -1.18 -6.80 8.82
N GLY A 142 -0.42 -7.66 9.48
CA GLY A 142 -0.83 -9.02 9.82
C GLY A 142 -1.58 -9.66 8.66
N GLU A 143 -2.79 -10.11 8.95
CA GLU A 143 -3.84 -10.35 7.95
C GLU A 143 -5.08 -9.55 8.35
N PRO A 144 -5.48 -8.49 7.61
CA PRO A 144 -6.65 -7.69 7.97
C PRO A 144 -7.94 -8.50 8.13
N LEU A 145 -8.09 -9.57 7.36
CA LEU A 145 -9.27 -10.43 7.41
C LEU A 145 -9.26 -11.42 8.58
N ALA A 146 -8.18 -11.50 9.38
CA ALA A 146 -8.20 -12.16 10.68
C ALA A 146 -9.09 -11.40 11.69
N GLN A 147 -9.38 -10.13 11.40
CA GLN A 147 -10.28 -9.26 12.17
C GLN A 147 -11.37 -8.67 11.25
N ALA A 148 -11.96 -9.51 10.39
CA ALA A 148 -12.82 -9.07 9.28
C ALA A 148 -13.99 -8.16 9.69
N GLU A 149 -14.64 -8.41 10.83
CA GLU A 149 -15.73 -7.56 11.32
C GLU A 149 -15.25 -6.15 11.62
N ALA A 150 -14.16 -6.03 12.38
CA ALA A 150 -13.60 -4.74 12.77
C ALA A 150 -13.01 -4.01 11.55
N CYS A 151 -12.36 -4.75 10.63
CA CYS A 151 -11.89 -4.25 9.34
C CYS A 151 -13.05 -3.67 8.51
N ALA A 152 -14.16 -4.41 8.37
CA ALA A 152 -15.34 -3.96 7.64
C ALA A 152 -15.94 -2.67 8.24
N GLU A 153 -15.92 -2.53 9.56
CA GLU A 153 -16.42 -1.34 10.24
C GLU A 153 -15.51 -0.12 9.99
N VAL A 154 -14.18 -0.29 10.10
CA VAL A 154 -13.22 0.77 9.72
C VAL A 154 -13.44 1.19 8.27
N LEU A 155 -13.53 0.24 7.33
CA LEU A 155 -13.78 0.52 5.92
C LEU A 155 -15.09 1.28 5.70
N SER A 156 -16.18 0.85 6.35
CA SER A 156 -17.49 1.49 6.23
C SER A 156 -17.42 2.97 6.59
N ARG A 157 -16.78 3.29 7.70
CA ARG A 157 -16.60 4.66 8.19
C ARG A 157 -15.67 5.48 7.29
N LEU A 158 -14.59 4.89 6.77
CA LEU A 158 -13.70 5.52 5.80
C LEU A 158 -14.42 5.84 4.48
N LYS A 159 -15.26 4.92 3.97
CA LYS A 159 -16.09 5.15 2.78
C LYS A 159 -17.10 6.26 3.01
N ALA A 160 -17.74 6.30 4.18
CA ALA A 160 -18.67 7.38 4.54
C ALA A 160 -17.96 8.75 4.60
N ALA A 161 -16.67 8.78 4.97
CA ALA A 161 -15.83 9.97 4.92
C ALA A 161 -15.28 10.28 3.51
N GLY A 162 -15.70 9.55 2.47
CA GLY A 162 -15.28 9.78 1.08
C GLY A 162 -13.88 9.27 0.74
N SER A 163 -13.25 8.44 1.59
CA SER A 163 -11.89 7.95 1.34
C SER A 163 -11.84 6.87 0.26
N HIS A 164 -10.77 6.91 -0.55
CA HIS A 164 -10.34 5.78 -1.37
C HIS A 164 -9.60 4.76 -0.49
N VAL A 165 -10.07 3.52 -0.46
CA VAL A 165 -9.54 2.49 0.44
C VAL A 165 -8.88 1.33 -0.32
N VAL A 166 -7.65 1.00 0.11
CA VAL A 166 -6.89 -0.16 -0.37
C VAL A 166 -6.85 -1.18 0.77
N VAL A 167 -7.01 -2.46 0.45
CA VAL A 167 -6.85 -3.55 1.42
C VAL A 167 -5.79 -4.53 0.92
N TYR A 168 -4.86 -4.90 1.80
CA TYR A 168 -3.93 -6.01 1.58
C TYR A 168 -4.47 -7.27 2.24
N THR A 169 -4.23 -8.42 1.62
CA THR A 169 -4.57 -9.72 2.19
C THR A 169 -3.69 -10.80 1.58
N GLY A 170 -3.36 -11.81 2.36
CA GLY A 170 -2.64 -12.98 1.88
C GLY A 170 -3.53 -14.01 1.17
N TYR A 171 -4.85 -13.80 1.15
CA TYR A 171 -5.79 -14.64 0.39
C TYR A 171 -6.00 -14.10 -1.01
N THR A 172 -6.41 -14.97 -1.94
CA THR A 172 -6.82 -14.49 -3.27
C THR A 172 -8.26 -13.97 -3.25
N CYS A 173 -8.58 -13.04 -4.14
CA CYS A 173 -9.93 -12.49 -4.29
C CYS A 173 -10.97 -13.60 -4.55
N GLU A 174 -10.60 -14.64 -5.31
CA GLU A 174 -11.47 -15.79 -5.55
C GLU A 174 -11.70 -16.60 -4.26
N HIS A 175 -10.67 -16.80 -3.44
CA HIS A 175 -10.84 -17.44 -2.13
C HIS A 175 -11.81 -16.65 -1.24
N LEU A 176 -11.62 -15.33 -1.17
CA LEU A 176 -12.48 -14.45 -0.38
C LEU A 176 -13.91 -14.36 -0.92
N ALA A 177 -14.08 -14.43 -2.24
CA ALA A 177 -15.37 -14.49 -2.91
C ALA A 177 -16.15 -15.78 -2.59
N HIS A 178 -15.50 -16.84 -2.09
CA HIS A 178 -16.14 -18.06 -1.58
C HIS A 178 -16.28 -18.12 -0.05
N SER A 179 -15.75 -17.13 0.69
CA SER A 179 -15.90 -17.08 2.16
C SER A 179 -17.38 -17.05 2.58
N MET A 180 -17.73 -17.77 3.65
CA MET A 180 -19.06 -17.73 4.27
C MET A 180 -19.20 -16.59 5.29
N ASP A 181 -18.10 -15.94 5.65
CA ASP A 181 -18.11 -14.80 6.57
C ASP A 181 -18.66 -13.55 5.87
N SER A 182 -19.80 -13.05 6.36
CA SER A 182 -20.43 -11.83 5.86
C SER A 182 -19.54 -10.59 5.98
N SER A 183 -18.65 -10.56 6.98
CA SER A 183 -17.72 -9.44 7.18
C SER A 183 -16.66 -9.41 6.08
N VAL A 184 -16.17 -10.56 5.63
CA VAL A 184 -15.27 -10.64 4.46
C VAL A 184 -15.98 -10.12 3.20
N LYS A 185 -17.26 -10.45 3.00
CA LYS A 185 -18.06 -9.89 1.89
C LYS A 185 -18.22 -8.38 1.99
N ARG A 186 -18.46 -7.86 3.20
CA ARG A 186 -18.53 -6.41 3.45
C ARG A 186 -17.20 -5.75 3.08
N VAL A 187 -16.05 -6.31 3.48
CA VAL A 187 -14.73 -5.79 3.10
C VAL A 187 -14.59 -5.72 1.57
N LEU A 188 -14.88 -6.81 0.85
CA LEU A 188 -14.81 -6.82 -0.62
C LEU A 188 -15.78 -5.84 -1.29
N GLY A 189 -16.94 -5.61 -0.68
CA GLY A 189 -17.94 -4.64 -1.17
C GLY A 189 -17.53 -3.18 -0.95
N LEU A 190 -16.78 -2.91 0.11
CA LEU A 190 -16.36 -1.56 0.51
C LEU A 190 -15.01 -1.16 -0.09
N ALA A 191 -14.07 -2.10 -0.24
CA ALA A 191 -12.74 -1.83 -0.76
C ALA A 191 -12.78 -1.32 -2.21
N ASP A 192 -11.94 -0.34 -2.53
CA ASP A 192 -11.81 0.17 -3.90
C ASP A 192 -10.74 -0.62 -4.67
N MET A 193 -9.67 -0.99 -3.99
CA MET A 193 -8.56 -1.77 -4.54
C MET A 193 -8.13 -2.85 -3.54
N LEU A 194 -7.80 -4.04 -4.05
CA LEU A 194 -7.29 -5.17 -3.28
C LEU A 194 -5.90 -5.53 -3.76
N VAL A 195 -4.95 -5.68 -2.84
CA VAL A 195 -3.68 -6.35 -3.11
C VAL A 195 -3.74 -7.73 -2.49
N ASP A 196 -3.75 -8.76 -3.33
CA ASP A 196 -4.13 -10.12 -2.92
C ASP A 196 -3.00 -11.13 -3.09
N GLY A 197 -3.13 -12.25 -2.37
CA GLY A 197 -2.21 -13.39 -2.41
C GLY A 197 -1.08 -13.35 -1.38
N PRO A 198 -0.53 -14.52 -1.00
CA PRO A 198 0.45 -14.62 0.07
C PRO A 198 1.78 -14.04 -0.37
N TYR A 199 2.56 -13.55 0.60
CA TYR A 199 3.94 -13.15 0.34
C TYR A 199 4.82 -14.37 0.06
N VAL A 200 5.64 -14.28 -1.00
CA VAL A 200 6.60 -15.33 -1.38
C VAL A 200 7.99 -14.71 -1.48
N ALA A 201 8.88 -15.02 -0.53
CA ALA A 201 10.21 -14.43 -0.44
C ALA A 201 11.05 -14.58 -1.72
N ALA A 202 10.99 -15.76 -2.35
CA ALA A 202 11.68 -16.04 -3.62
C ALA A 202 11.20 -15.17 -4.80
N LEU A 203 10.02 -14.56 -4.68
CA LEU A 203 9.40 -13.71 -5.69
C LEU A 203 9.40 -12.23 -5.28
N SER A 204 10.06 -11.88 -4.18
CA SER A 204 10.29 -10.50 -3.76
C SER A 204 11.35 -9.83 -4.63
N GLY A 205 11.29 -8.51 -4.75
CA GLY A 205 12.22 -7.75 -5.57
C GLY A 205 11.94 -6.26 -5.58
N LYS A 206 12.72 -5.52 -6.36
CA LYS A 206 12.50 -4.08 -6.63
C LYS A 206 11.54 -3.90 -7.81
N GLY A 207 10.85 -2.77 -7.86
CA GLY A 207 9.98 -2.41 -8.98
C GLY A 207 8.64 -3.16 -9.04
N ILE A 208 8.25 -3.85 -7.98
CA ILE A 208 6.93 -4.49 -7.86
C ILE A 208 5.97 -3.54 -7.14
N ALA A 209 5.47 -2.53 -7.87
CA ALA A 209 4.60 -1.50 -7.33
C ALA A 209 3.48 -2.09 -6.45
N TYR A 210 3.40 -1.58 -5.22
CA TYR A 210 2.43 -1.95 -4.17
C TYR A 210 2.46 -3.40 -3.72
N ARG A 211 3.42 -4.22 -4.16
CA ARG A 211 3.43 -5.67 -3.89
C ARG A 211 4.67 -6.04 -3.08
N GLY A 212 4.51 -6.97 -2.15
CA GLY A 212 5.62 -7.61 -1.45
C GLY A 212 6.31 -8.66 -2.32
N SER A 213 5.56 -9.35 -3.17
CA SER A 213 6.10 -10.35 -4.11
C SER A 213 5.34 -10.38 -5.43
N SER A 214 6.01 -10.75 -6.51
CA SER A 214 5.47 -10.67 -7.88
C SER A 214 4.25 -11.55 -8.16
N ASN A 215 3.98 -12.56 -7.32
CA ASN A 215 2.75 -13.35 -7.40
C ASN A 215 1.50 -12.61 -6.91
N GLN A 216 1.67 -11.54 -6.12
CA GLN A 216 0.55 -10.76 -5.64
C GLN A 216 -0.06 -9.95 -6.78
N ARG A 217 -1.38 -9.77 -6.76
CA ARG A 217 -2.09 -9.02 -7.80
C ARG A 217 -2.67 -7.76 -7.21
N VAL A 218 -2.69 -6.70 -8.01
CA VAL A 218 -3.41 -5.47 -7.70
C VAL A 218 -4.72 -5.50 -8.47
N ILE A 219 -5.84 -5.46 -7.76
CA ILE A 219 -7.18 -5.64 -8.31
C ILE A 219 -7.98 -4.36 -8.10
N ASP A 220 -8.58 -3.84 -9.17
CA ASP A 220 -9.58 -2.78 -9.10
C ASP A 220 -10.94 -3.41 -8.77
N LEU A 221 -11.33 -3.35 -7.50
CA LEU A 221 -12.59 -3.93 -7.05
C LEU A 221 -13.79 -3.09 -7.51
N ARG A 222 -13.64 -1.79 -7.75
CA ARG A 222 -14.73 -0.97 -8.33
C ARG A 222 -15.03 -1.43 -9.74
N ALA A 223 -14.03 -1.49 -10.60
CA ALA A 223 -14.19 -1.95 -11.97
C ALA A 223 -14.65 -3.42 -12.02
N THR A 224 -14.12 -4.27 -11.14
CA THR A 224 -14.54 -5.68 -11.01
C THR A 224 -16.03 -5.80 -10.71
N ARG A 225 -16.56 -5.02 -9.76
CA ARG A 225 -17.99 -5.02 -9.42
C ARG A 225 -18.88 -4.49 -10.55
N THR A 226 -18.42 -3.48 -11.29
CA THR A 226 -19.18 -2.90 -12.40
C THR A 226 -19.30 -3.87 -13.57
N VAL A 227 -18.23 -4.58 -13.91
CA VAL A 227 -18.18 -5.46 -15.09
C VAL A 227 -18.59 -6.90 -14.75
N GLY A 228 -18.52 -7.30 -13.48
CA GLY A 228 -18.77 -8.68 -13.06
C GLY A 228 -17.61 -9.64 -13.36
N GLU A 229 -16.44 -9.12 -13.75
CA GLU A 229 -15.24 -9.87 -14.09
C GLU A 229 -14.03 -9.25 -13.38
N LEU A 230 -13.07 -10.07 -12.94
CA LEU A 230 -11.89 -9.60 -12.25
C LEU A 230 -11.07 -8.63 -13.11
N ARG A 231 -10.82 -7.42 -12.60
CA ARG A 231 -10.00 -6.39 -13.27
C ARG A 231 -8.71 -6.16 -12.50
N LEU A 232 -7.59 -6.44 -13.17
CA LEU A 232 -6.25 -6.19 -12.65
C LEU A 232 -5.80 -4.78 -13.02
N LEU A 233 -5.14 -4.11 -12.08
CA LEU A 233 -4.39 -2.89 -12.35
C LEU A 233 -2.96 -3.28 -12.73
N HIS A 234 -2.58 -2.96 -13.96
CA HIS A 234 -1.19 -3.06 -14.39
C HIS A 234 -0.43 -1.85 -13.83
N VAL A 235 0.31 -2.10 -12.75
CA VAL A 235 1.20 -1.15 -12.10
C VAL A 235 2.63 -1.54 -12.48
N ASP A 236 3.12 -0.91 -13.55
CA ASP A 236 4.47 -1.06 -14.10
C ASP A 236 5.46 -0.07 -13.47
#